data_AF-A0A803LSI8-F1
#
_entry.id   AF-A0A803LSI8-F1
#
_cell.length_a   1.000
_cell.length_b   1.000
_cell.length_c   1.000
_cell.angle_alpha   90.00
_cell.angle_beta   90.00
_cell.angle_gamma   90.00
#
_symmetry.space_group_name_H-M   'P 1'
#
loop_
_entity.id
_entity.type
_entity.pdbx_description
1 polymer ?
#
loop_
_entity_poly.entity_id
_entity_poly.type
_entity_poly.pdbx_seq_one_letter_code
_entity_poly.pdbx_strand_id
1 'polypeptide(L)'
;MLEKIAKYGIGLKPPSYHEIRVRFFSKEVKNVVTMLEEFTEEWKKIGCTIMSDGWSDRKRRSICNFLVNSPKGSVFLSSIDTSEISKTADKVLEMLDVIVEKVGEENVVKVVTDNAANYEVAGEKLMEKRTKLLWTPCAVHCIDLMLEDFDKKIKVIVLPSLRLGR
;
A
#
# COMPACT_ATOMS: atom_id res chain seq x y z
N MET A 1 -15.79 12.65 19.99
CA MET A 1 -15.89 13.90 19.18
C MET A 1 -17.05 14.77 19.64
N LEU A 2 -18.28 14.26 19.63
CA LEU A 2 -19.49 14.98 20.06
C LEU A 2 -19.38 15.52 21.49
N GLU A 3 -18.79 14.78 22.42
CA GLU A 3 -18.53 15.27 23.78
C GLU A 3 -17.59 16.48 23.83
N LYS A 4 -16.56 16.53 22.97
CA LYS A 4 -15.65 17.70 22.89
C LYS A 4 -16.37 18.92 22.31
N ILE A 5 -17.29 18.70 21.35
CA ILE A 5 -18.14 19.75 20.78
C ILE A 5 -19.12 20.26 21.84
N ALA A 6 -19.77 19.36 22.59
CA ALA A 6 -20.70 19.71 23.66
C ALA A 6 -20.03 20.50 24.80
N LYS A 7 -18.80 20.14 25.18
CA LYS A 7 -18.01 20.87 26.18
C LYS A 7 -17.67 22.31 25.80
N TYR A 8 -17.68 22.65 24.52
CA TYR A 8 -17.43 24.03 24.08
C TYR A 8 -18.60 24.97 24.40
N GLY A 9 -19.83 24.43 24.46
CA GLY A 9 -21.03 25.20 24.76
C GLY A 9 -21.62 25.96 23.57
N ILE A 10 -22.59 26.83 23.86
CA ILE A 10 -23.30 27.65 22.88
C ILE A 10 -22.33 28.69 22.30
N GLY A 11 -22.31 28.85 20.97
CA GLY A 11 -21.45 29.82 20.29
C GLY A 11 -20.22 29.22 19.60
N LEU A 12 -20.09 27.89 19.55
CA LEU A 12 -19.07 27.24 18.71
C LEU A 12 -19.28 27.64 17.24
N LYS A 13 -18.34 28.41 16.70
CA LYS A 13 -18.27 28.63 15.25
C LYS A 13 -17.52 27.45 14.63
N PRO A 14 -18.17 26.61 13.80
CA PRO A 14 -17.47 25.53 13.14
C PRO A 14 -16.41 26.12 12.19
N PRO A 15 -15.29 25.41 12.00
CA PRO A 15 -14.26 25.87 11.08
C PRO A 15 -14.82 25.92 9.66
N SER A 16 -14.42 26.94 8.90
CA SER A 16 -14.79 27.05 7.50
C SER A 16 -14.13 25.95 6.66
N TYR A 17 -14.71 25.67 5.49
CA TYR A 17 -14.11 24.76 4.51
C TYR A 17 -12.64 25.09 4.21
N HIS A 18 -12.31 26.38 4.09
CA HIS A 18 -10.95 26.83 3.84
C HIS A 18 -10.00 26.52 5.01
N GLU A 19 -10.44 26.79 6.24
CA GLU A 19 -9.64 26.48 7.42
C GLU A 19 -9.38 24.98 7.57
N ILE A 20 -10.37 24.14 7.28
CA ILE A 20 -10.22 22.68 7.32
C ILE A 20 -9.19 22.21 6.30
N ARG A 21 -9.38 22.55 5.01
CA ARG A 21 -8.55 21.99 3.92
C ARG A 21 -7.12 22.55 3.87
N VAL A 22 -6.88 23.73 4.45
CA VAL A 22 -5.56 24.36 4.43
C VAL A 22 -4.91 24.30 5.80
N ARG A 23 -5.43 25.07 6.76
CA ARG A 23 -4.78 25.27 8.06
C ARG A 23 -4.79 24.01 8.92
N PHE A 24 -5.97 23.43 9.17
CA PHE A 24 -6.08 22.26 10.03
C PHE A 24 -5.50 21.02 9.37
N PHE A 25 -5.72 20.82 8.06
CA PHE A 25 -5.10 19.73 7.32
C PHE A 25 -3.56 19.82 7.38
N SER A 26 -2.97 20.98 7.08
CA SER A 26 -1.51 21.13 7.12
C SER A 26 -0.95 20.94 8.53
N LYS A 27 -1.68 21.39 9.56
CA LYS A 27 -1.30 21.15 10.95
C LYS A 27 -1.32 19.66 11.28
N GLU A 28 -2.35 18.94 10.85
CA GLU A 28 -2.47 17.52 11.16
C GLU A 28 -1.47 16.67 10.36
N VAL A 29 -1.19 17.01 9.11
CA VAL A 29 -0.11 16.38 8.34
C VAL A 29 1.22 16.54 9.06
N LYS A 30 1.54 17.73 9.57
CA LYS A 30 2.75 17.96 10.37
C LYS A 30 2.77 17.11 11.64
N ASN A 31 1.66 17.07 12.37
CA ASN A 31 1.54 16.22 13.57
C ASN A 31 1.82 14.75 13.24
N VAL A 32 1.23 14.23 12.16
CA VAL A 32 1.45 12.86 11.72
C VAL A 32 2.90 12.64 11.32
N VAL A 33 3.51 13.54 10.55
CA VAL A 33 4.94 13.42 10.17
C VAL A 33 5.83 13.37 11.40
N THR A 34 5.59 14.22 12.41
CA THR A 34 6.35 14.18 13.68
C THR A 34 6.14 12.87 14.42
N MET A 35 4.91 12.33 14.46
CA MET A 35 4.66 11.00 15.05
C MET A 35 5.37 9.87 14.29
N LEU A 36 5.65 10.03 12.99
CA LEU A 36 6.34 9.03 12.19
C LEU A 36 7.88 9.07 12.34
N GLU A 37 8.45 10.13 12.93
CA GLU A 37 9.90 10.22 13.17
C GLU A 37 10.41 9.04 14.02
N GLU A 38 9.61 8.60 14.99
CA GLU A 38 9.99 7.46 15.83
C GLU A 38 9.92 6.10 15.12
N PHE A 39 9.26 6.02 13.96
CA PHE A 39 9.29 4.85 13.06
C PHE A 39 10.52 4.92 12.16
N THR A 40 10.82 6.08 11.58
CA THR A 40 12.01 6.24 10.72
C THR A 40 13.30 6.01 11.48
N GLU A 41 13.38 6.41 12.75
CA GLU A 41 14.51 6.09 13.63
C GLU A 41 14.62 4.59 13.97
N GLU A 42 13.52 3.85 13.96
CA GLU A 42 13.56 2.39 14.08
C GLU A 42 14.08 1.76 12.79
N TRP A 43 13.59 2.21 11.63
CA TRP A 43 14.01 1.69 10.33
C TRP A 43 15.53 1.79 10.14
N LYS A 44 16.16 2.86 10.64
CA LYS A 44 17.62 3.02 10.63
C LYS A 44 18.38 2.00 11.47
N LYS A 45 17.76 1.46 12.53
CA LYS A 45 18.41 0.54 13.48
C LYS A 45 18.30 -0.91 13.06
N ILE A 46 17.12 -1.30 12.58
CA ILE A 46 16.79 -2.71 12.34
C ILE A 46 16.31 -2.99 10.92
N GLY A 47 16.16 -1.94 10.10
CA GLY A 47 15.61 -2.03 8.77
C GLY A 47 14.08 -2.05 8.73
N CYS A 48 13.54 -2.00 7.52
CA CYS A 48 12.12 -2.08 7.24
C CYS A 48 11.84 -2.86 5.95
N THR A 49 10.57 -3.21 5.77
CA THR A 49 10.05 -3.83 4.54
C THR A 49 9.11 -2.87 3.84
N ILE A 50 9.38 -2.56 2.58
CA ILE A 50 8.44 -1.85 1.72
C ILE A 50 7.45 -2.87 1.15
N MET A 51 6.16 -2.55 1.19
CA MET A 51 5.09 -3.37 0.62
C MET A 51 4.32 -2.52 -0.39
N SER A 52 4.10 -3.06 -1.59
CA SER A 52 3.26 -2.45 -2.61
C SER A 52 1.99 -3.26 -2.84
N ASP A 53 0.86 -2.58 -2.95
CA ASP A 53 -0.42 -3.19 -3.27
C ASP A 53 -1.12 -2.43 -4.40
N GLY A 54 -1.44 -3.15 -5.48
CA GLY A 54 -2.08 -2.61 -6.68
C GLY A 54 -3.58 -2.84 -6.65
N TRP A 55 -4.37 -1.80 -6.90
CA TRP A 55 -5.81 -1.93 -7.08
C TRP A 55 -6.33 -1.01 -8.18
N SER A 56 -7.46 -1.38 -8.79
CA SER A 56 -8.13 -0.54 -9.78
C SER A 56 -9.35 0.16 -9.17
N ASP A 57 -9.45 1.47 -9.36
CA ASP A 57 -10.60 2.23 -8.91
C ASP A 57 -11.85 2.02 -9.79
N ARG A 58 -12.99 2.56 -9.36
CA ARG A 58 -14.26 2.46 -10.12
C ARG A 58 -14.21 3.12 -11.50
N LYS A 59 -13.21 3.95 -11.77
CA LYS A 59 -12.96 4.62 -13.06
C LYS A 59 -11.90 3.89 -13.89
N ARG A 60 -11.49 2.68 -13.47
CA ARG A 60 -10.43 1.87 -14.11
C ARG A 60 -9.06 2.54 -14.11
N ARG A 61 -8.79 3.40 -13.14
CA ARG A 61 -7.43 3.89 -12.89
C ARG A 61 -6.70 2.87 -12.05
N SER A 62 -5.50 2.50 -12.45
CA SER A 62 -4.62 1.65 -11.65
C SER A 62 -3.94 2.51 -10.61
N ILE A 63 -3.98 2.08 -9.35
CA ILE A 63 -3.36 2.78 -8.24
C ILE A 63 -2.50 1.77 -7.48
N CYS A 64 -1.26 2.17 -7.17
CA CYS A 64 -0.36 1.39 -6.32
C CYS A 64 -0.13 2.11 -5.00
N ASN A 65 -0.45 1.44 -3.91
CA ASN A 65 -0.22 1.93 -2.55
C ASN A 65 1.09 1.36 -2.03
N PHE A 66 1.86 2.19 -1.34
CA PHE A 66 3.10 1.82 -0.68
C PHE A 66 2.95 1.96 0.82
N LEU A 67 3.30 0.89 1.53
CA LEU A 67 3.41 0.86 2.98
C LEU A 67 4.84 0.47 3.36
N VAL A 68 5.28 0.94 4.51
CA VAL A 68 6.55 0.53 5.13
C VAL A 68 6.23 -0.17 6.42
N ASN A 69 6.72 -1.39 6.58
CA ASN A 69 6.50 -2.21 7.78
C ASN A 69 7.80 -2.41 8.55
N SER A 70 7.71 -2.23 9.86
CA SER A 70 8.76 -2.57 10.83
C SER A 70 8.13 -3.17 12.10
N PRO A 71 8.91 -3.72 13.03
CA PRO A 71 8.39 -4.20 14.32
C PRO A 71 7.54 -3.20 15.12
N LYS A 72 7.77 -1.89 14.97
CA LYS A 72 6.91 -0.86 15.57
C LYS A 72 5.55 -0.71 14.91
N GLY A 73 5.43 -1.12 13.64
CA GLY A 73 4.16 -1.16 12.93
C GLY A 73 4.29 -0.79 11.45
N SER A 74 3.14 -0.65 10.81
CA SER A 74 3.02 -0.30 9.40
C SER A 74 2.67 1.17 9.21
N VAL A 75 3.35 1.82 8.28
CA VAL A 75 3.16 3.22 7.92
C VAL A 75 2.75 3.32 6.46
N PHE A 76 1.68 4.06 6.17
CA PHE A 76 1.35 4.41 4.79
C PHE A 76 2.33 5.47 4.28
N LEU A 77 3.02 5.17 3.18
CA LEU A 77 4.06 6.03 2.62
C LEU A 77 3.55 6.92 1.49
N SER A 78 2.81 6.33 0.55
CA SER A 78 2.26 7.03 -0.62
C SER A 78 1.30 6.14 -1.39
N SER A 79 0.47 6.78 -2.23
CA SER A 79 -0.34 6.14 -3.26
C SER A 79 -0.02 6.82 -4.58
N ILE A 80 0.25 6.03 -5.63
CA ILE A 80 0.68 6.49 -6.95
C ILE A 80 -0.33 6.00 -7.99
N ASP A 81 -0.75 6.89 -8.89
CA ASP A 81 -1.52 6.50 -10.08
C ASP A 81 -0.57 5.79 -11.06
N THR A 82 -0.79 4.49 -11.25
CA THR A 82 0.04 3.62 -12.07
C THR A 82 -0.59 3.29 -13.43
N SER A 83 -1.66 3.98 -13.82
CA SER A 83 -2.37 3.72 -15.08
C SER A 83 -1.46 3.73 -16.32
N GLU A 84 -0.38 4.52 -16.28
CA GLU A 84 0.64 4.59 -17.35
C GLU A 84 1.97 3.90 -17.00
N ILE A 85 2.16 3.49 -15.74
CA ILE A 85 3.40 2.91 -15.19
C ILE A 85 3.35 1.39 -15.28
N SER A 86 2.20 0.76 -14.99
CA SER A 86 2.08 -0.70 -14.83
C SER A 86 2.19 -1.51 -16.12
N LYS A 87 2.62 -0.92 -17.24
CA LYS A 87 2.66 -1.58 -18.56
C LYS A 87 3.99 -2.29 -18.84
N THR A 88 5.09 -1.91 -18.18
CA THR A 88 6.42 -2.53 -18.41
C THR A 88 7.19 -2.73 -17.10
N ALA A 89 8.07 -3.72 -17.06
CA ALA A 89 8.92 -4.00 -15.90
C ALA A 89 9.87 -2.83 -15.58
N ASP A 90 10.39 -2.13 -16.60
CA ASP A 90 11.32 -1.01 -16.38
C ASP A 90 10.65 0.18 -15.68
N LYS A 91 9.39 0.50 -16.04
CA LYS A 91 8.63 1.55 -15.35
C LYS A 91 8.29 1.17 -13.91
N VAL A 92 8.00 -0.11 -13.66
CA VAL A 92 7.79 -0.62 -12.31
C VAL A 92 9.09 -0.53 -11.51
N LEU A 93 10.23 -0.89 -12.08
CA LEU A 93 11.54 -0.74 -11.46
C LEU A 93 11.82 0.72 -11.09
N GLU A 94 11.63 1.66 -12.01
CA GLU A 94 11.79 3.10 -11.74
C GLU A 94 10.91 3.58 -10.57
N MET A 95 9.66 3.10 -10.53
CA MET A 95 8.76 3.41 -9.41
C MET A 95 9.26 2.82 -8.09
N LEU A 96 9.67 1.56 -8.07
CA LEU A 96 10.22 0.92 -6.87
C LEU A 96 11.52 1.59 -6.42
N ASP A 97 12.36 2.02 -7.37
CA ASP A 97 13.60 2.74 -7.11
C ASP A 97 13.35 4.04 -6.35
N VAL A 98 12.41 4.86 -6.81
CA VAL A 98 12.03 6.12 -6.16
C VAL A 98 11.50 5.88 -4.75
N ILE A 99 10.75 4.80 -4.54
CA ILE A 99 10.22 4.45 -3.22
C ILE A 99 11.33 4.00 -2.28
N VAL A 100 12.27 3.18 -2.73
CA VAL A 100 13.44 2.78 -1.94
C VAL A 100 14.29 4.00 -1.57
N GLU A 101 14.55 4.90 -2.52
CA GLU A 101 15.28 6.16 -2.27
C GLU A 101 14.57 7.06 -1.26
N LYS A 102 13.24 7.15 -1.31
CA LYS A 102 12.44 7.93 -0.37
C LYS A 102 12.54 7.41 1.07
N VAL A 103 12.71 6.09 1.25
CA VAL A 103 12.89 5.45 2.57
C VAL A 103 14.36 5.46 3.01
N GLY A 104 15.29 5.56 2.07
CA GLY A 104 16.73 5.39 2.27
C GLY A 104 17.11 3.92 2.12
N GLU A 105 17.91 3.61 1.11
CA GLU A 105 18.29 2.23 0.75
C GLU A 105 18.90 1.46 1.92
N GLU A 106 19.70 2.14 2.75
CA GLU A 106 20.33 1.58 3.95
C GLU A 106 19.31 1.11 5.01
N ASN A 107 18.08 1.63 4.96
CA ASN A 107 17.01 1.30 5.89
C ASN A 107 16.11 0.18 5.34
N VAL A 108 16.27 -0.22 4.08
CA VAL A 108 15.38 -1.19 3.42
C VAL A 108 16.04 -2.57 3.38
N VAL A 109 15.41 -3.54 4.05
CA VAL A 109 15.85 -4.94 4.02
C VAL A 109 15.13 -5.71 2.93
N LYS A 110 13.86 -5.34 2.68
CA LYS A 110 12.99 -6.12 1.82
C LYS A 110 11.97 -5.25 1.08
N VAL A 111 11.66 -5.64 -0.16
CA VAL A 111 10.54 -5.11 -0.95
C VAL A 111 9.59 -6.27 -1.28
N VAL A 112 8.29 -6.06 -1.03
CA VAL A 112 7.23 -7.02 -1.32
C VAL A 112 6.26 -6.39 -2.30
N THR A 113 6.02 -7.05 -3.43
CA THR A 113 5.09 -6.54 -4.47
C THR A 113 4.04 -7.58 -4.84
N ASP A 114 3.11 -7.23 -5.71
CA ASP A 114 2.26 -8.24 -6.35
C ASP A 114 3.10 -9.25 -7.17
N ASN A 115 2.45 -10.35 -7.57
CA ASN A 115 3.07 -11.45 -8.32
C ASN A 115 2.77 -11.36 -9.82
N ALA A 116 2.46 -10.16 -10.34
CA ALA A 116 2.29 -10.00 -11.78
C ALA A 116 3.65 -10.07 -12.49
N ALA A 117 3.69 -10.60 -13.71
CA ALA A 117 4.94 -10.90 -14.43
C ALA A 117 5.86 -9.68 -14.59
N ASN A 118 5.30 -8.48 -14.77
CA ASN A 118 6.06 -7.24 -14.84
C ASN A 118 6.68 -6.82 -13.50
N TYR A 119 6.02 -7.12 -12.37
CA TYR A 119 6.56 -6.88 -11.04
C TYR A 119 7.62 -7.90 -10.63
N GLU A 120 7.48 -9.16 -11.07
CA GLU A 120 8.51 -10.19 -10.90
C GLU A 120 9.83 -9.78 -11.55
N VAL A 121 9.78 -9.47 -12.85
CA VAL A 121 10.97 -9.00 -13.59
C VAL A 121 11.54 -7.71 -12.99
N ALA A 122 10.69 -6.78 -12.57
CA ALA A 122 11.14 -5.55 -11.92
C ALA A 122 11.80 -5.81 -10.57
N GLY A 123 11.27 -6.74 -9.78
CA GLY A 123 11.80 -7.14 -8.48
C GLY A 123 13.15 -7.84 -8.58
N GLU A 124 13.34 -8.71 -9.58
CA GLU A 124 14.63 -9.32 -9.89
C GLU A 124 15.67 -8.25 -10.25
N LYS A 125 15.34 -7.36 -11.20
CA LYS A 125 16.22 -6.22 -11.58
C LYS A 125 16.53 -5.31 -10.39
N LEU A 126 15.58 -5.13 -9.48
CA LEU A 126 15.77 -4.34 -8.27
C LEU A 126 16.82 -4.97 -7.35
N MET A 127 16.81 -6.30 -7.18
CA MET A 127 17.83 -7.03 -6.42
C MET A 127 19.20 -7.01 -7.10
N GLU A 128 19.25 -7.08 -8.43
CA GLU A 128 20.49 -6.92 -9.19
C GLU A 128 21.10 -5.53 -8.99
N LYS A 129 20.26 -4.49 -9.01
CA LYS A 129 20.68 -3.10 -8.80
C LYS A 129 21.09 -2.82 -7.35
N ARG A 130 20.38 -3.40 -6.37
CA ARG A 130 20.56 -3.18 -4.93
C ARG A 130 20.83 -4.48 -4.19
N THR A 131 22.10 -4.88 -4.14
CA THR A 131 22.54 -6.18 -3.63
C THR A 131 22.32 -6.41 -2.13
N LYS A 132 21.95 -5.37 -1.37
CA LYS A 132 21.71 -5.44 0.08
C LYS A 132 20.25 -5.68 0.47
N LEU A 133 19.31 -5.59 -0.48
CA LEU A 133 17.90 -5.81 -0.23
C LEU A 133 17.39 -7.05 -0.97
N LEU A 134 16.29 -7.62 -0.46
CA LEU A 134 15.61 -8.76 -1.09
C LEU A 134 14.26 -8.32 -1.64
N TRP A 135 13.87 -8.88 -2.77
CA TRP A 135 12.52 -8.81 -3.30
C TRP A 135 11.80 -10.15 -3.12
N THR A 136 10.51 -10.13 -2.79
CA THR A 136 9.66 -11.33 -2.84
C THR A 136 8.24 -10.98 -3.30
N PRO A 137 7.53 -11.89 -3.96
CA PRO A 137 6.12 -11.70 -4.26
C PRO A 137 5.25 -11.73 -3.00
N CYS A 138 4.07 -11.13 -3.07
CA CYS A 138 3.10 -11.07 -2.01
C CYS A 138 2.51 -12.46 -1.73
N ALA A 139 2.73 -12.97 -0.51
CA ALA A 139 2.24 -14.27 -0.09
C ALA A 139 0.71 -14.40 -0.17
N VAL A 140 -0.02 -13.33 0.18
CA VAL A 140 -1.49 -13.33 0.13
C VAL A 140 -1.98 -13.50 -1.31
N HIS A 141 -1.37 -12.77 -2.24
CA HIS A 141 -1.72 -12.89 -3.66
C HIS A 141 -1.33 -14.26 -4.23
N CYS A 142 -0.18 -14.81 -3.82
CA CYS A 142 0.18 -16.18 -4.20
C CYS A 142 -0.85 -17.21 -3.72
N ILE A 143 -1.34 -17.08 -2.47
CA ILE A 143 -2.38 -17.97 -1.92
C ILE A 143 -3.68 -17.81 -2.70
N ASP A 144 -4.08 -16.58 -3.03
CA ASP A 144 -5.28 -16.29 -3.82
C ASP A 144 -5.23 -16.99 -5.20
N LEU A 145 -4.11 -16.84 -5.93
CA LEU A 145 -3.90 -17.52 -7.21
C LEU A 145 -3.94 -19.06 -7.07
N MET A 146 -3.35 -19.62 -6.01
CA MET A 146 -3.45 -21.05 -5.74
C MET A 146 -4.90 -21.49 -5.54
N LEU A 147 -5.70 -20.72 -4.79
CA LEU A 147 -7.12 -21.00 -4.54
C LEU A 147 -7.96 -20.90 -5.82
N GLU A 148 -7.72 -19.89 -6.67
CA GLU A 148 -8.37 -19.78 -7.99
C GLU A 148 -8.10 -21.01 -8.88
N ASP A 149 -6.87 -21.51 -8.85
CA ASP A 149 -6.49 -22.70 -9.63
C ASP A 149 -7.10 -23.99 -9.08
N PHE A 150 -7.35 -24.08 -7.78
CA PHE A 150 -8.15 -25.15 -7.20
C PHE A 150 -9.61 -25.06 -7.61
N ASP A 151 -10.21 -23.86 -7.58
CA ASP A 151 -11.61 -23.65 -7.96
C ASP A 151 -11.88 -24.10 -9.41
N LYS A 152 -10.98 -23.75 -10.34
CA LYS A 152 -11.05 -24.20 -11.76
C LYS A 152 -11.06 -25.74 -11.92
N LYS A 153 -10.51 -26.48 -10.95
CA LYS A 153 -10.42 -27.95 -10.96
C LYS A 153 -11.58 -28.61 -10.23
N ILE A 154 -12.30 -27.89 -9.37
CA ILE A 154 -13.48 -28.39 -8.71
C ILE A 154 -14.62 -28.40 -9.74
N LYS A 155 -14.99 -29.60 -10.21
CA LYS A 155 -16.26 -29.76 -10.91
C LYS A 155 -17.38 -29.51 -9.91
N VAL A 156 -17.97 -28.32 -9.97
CA VAL A 156 -19.24 -28.06 -9.28
C VAL A 156 -20.26 -29.02 -9.89
N ILE A 157 -20.51 -30.14 -9.22
CA ILE A 157 -21.71 -30.94 -9.47
C ILE A 157 -22.85 -30.08 -8.95
N VAL A 158 -23.43 -29.28 -9.83
CA VAL A 158 -24.72 -28.64 -9.56
C VAL A 158 -25.72 -29.78 -9.44
N LEU A 159 -25.99 -30.22 -8.21
CA LEU A 159 -27.06 -31.17 -7.95
C LEU A 159 -28.36 -30.55 -8.51
N PRO A 160 -29.10 -31.24 -9.39
CA PRO A 160 -30.30 -30.69 -10.04
C PRO A 160 -31.44 -30.26 -9.10
N SER A 161 -31.29 -30.39 -7.78
CA SER A 161 -32.35 -30.23 -6.78
C SER A 161 -32.55 -28.82 -6.22
N LEU A 162 -31.85 -27.79 -6.72
CA LEU A 162 -32.11 -26.39 -6.35
C LEU A 162 -32.65 -25.52 -7.50
N ARG A 163 -33.40 -26.12 -8.43
CA ARG A 163 -34.51 -25.37 -9.07
C ARG A 163 -35.67 -25.30 -8.08
N LEU A 164 -35.57 -24.42 -7.08
CA LEU A 164 -36.76 -23.92 -6.39
C LEU A 164 -37.59 -23.20 -7.45
N GLY A 165 -38.66 -23.88 -7.87
CA GLY A 165 -39.61 -23.34 -8.83
C GLY A 165 -40.41 -22.20 -8.24
N ARG A 166 -40.67 -21.23 -9.13
CA ARG A 166 -41.59 -20.09 -9.07
C ARG A 166 -41.10 -18.86 -8.30
#